data_AF-A0A0G1QI67-F1
#
_entry.id   AF-A0A0G1QI67-F1
#
_cell.length_a   1.000
_cell.length_b   1.000
_cell.length_c   1.000
_cell.angle_alpha   90.00
_cell.angle_beta   90.00
_cell.angle_gamma   90.00
#
_symmetry.space_group_name_H-M   'P 1'
#
loop_
_entity.id
_entity.type
_entity.pdbx_description
1 polymer ?
#
loop_
_entity_poly.entity_id
_entity_poly.type
_entity_poly.pdbx_seq_one_letter_code
_entity_poly.pdbx_strand_id
1 'polypeptide(L)'
;AIYLDQGYAICVNILEKHLLQKAQAVLQSETYKDNKSLLQEIAQSRYKATPLYTLISESGPDHDKQFVMQVEIGDTSYAKGEGKSKQTAQEDAAKNTLEMITKT
;
A
#
# COMPACT_ATOMS: atom_id res chain seq x y z
N ALA A 1 10.74 37.13 17.73
CA ALA A 1 11.60 35.99 18.05
C ALA A 1 10.96 35.21 19.19
N ILE A 2 10.68 33.91 18.98
CA ILE A 2 10.56 32.78 19.92
C ILE A 2 9.97 31.64 19.08
N TYR A 3 10.87 31.02 18.32
CA TYR A 3 10.66 29.90 17.39
C TYR A 3 11.07 28.58 18.07
N LEU A 4 11.04 28.52 19.41
CA LEU A 4 11.64 27.45 20.20
C LEU A 4 10.85 27.33 21.49
N ASP A 5 9.99 26.31 21.66
CA ASP A 5 9.94 25.61 22.97
C ASP A 5 9.05 24.36 23.10
N GLN A 6 8.18 23.99 22.16
CA GLN A 6 7.28 22.85 22.42
C GLN A 6 7.43 21.71 21.42
N GLY A 7 8.54 21.01 21.60
CA GLY A 7 8.72 19.57 21.43
C GLY A 7 7.86 18.86 20.37
N TYR A 8 8.54 18.45 19.30
CA TYR A 8 8.11 17.53 18.24
C TYR A 8 7.29 16.31 18.74
N ALA A 9 7.47 15.89 20.00
CA ALA A 9 6.80 14.76 20.62
C ALA A 9 5.27 14.89 20.79
N ILE A 10 4.70 16.11 20.88
CA ILE A 10 3.25 16.29 21.08
C ILE A 10 2.49 16.15 19.77
N CYS A 11 3.09 16.58 18.65
CA CYS A 11 2.46 16.50 17.34
C CYS A 11 2.23 15.04 16.90
N VAL A 12 3.15 14.13 17.22
CA VAL A 12 3.05 12.71 16.82
C VAL A 12 1.88 12.00 17.53
N ASN A 13 1.71 12.23 18.83
CA ASN A 13 0.73 11.50 19.65
C ASN A 13 -0.74 11.91 19.35
N ILE A 14 -0.95 13.16 18.94
CA ILE A 14 -2.27 13.65 18.48
C ILE A 14 -2.54 13.22 17.04
N LEU A 15 -1.50 13.18 16.18
CA LEU A 15 -1.60 12.63 14.82
C LEU A 15 -2.08 11.18 14.89
N GLU A 16 -1.41 10.34 15.69
CA GLU A 16 -1.72 8.91 15.79
C GLU A 16 -3.15 8.64 16.29
N LYS A 17 -3.62 9.35 17.33
CA LYS A 17 -4.96 9.12 17.89
C LYS A 17 -6.10 9.59 16.99
N HIS A 18 -5.93 10.68 16.25
CA HIS A 18 -7.00 11.21 15.39
C HIS A 18 -6.99 10.66 13.96
N LEU A 19 -5.83 10.26 13.42
CA LEU A 19 -5.76 9.60 12.12
C LEU A 19 -6.32 8.19 12.16
N LEU A 20 -6.10 7.43 13.25
CA LEU A 20 -6.60 6.05 13.33
C LEU A 20 -8.14 5.95 13.34
N GLN A 21 -8.83 6.88 14.01
CA GLN A 21 -10.30 6.87 14.05
C GLN A 21 -10.95 7.36 12.75
N LYS A 22 -10.34 8.33 12.06
CA LYS A 22 -10.82 8.76 10.74
C LYS A 22 -10.42 7.78 9.63
N ALA A 23 -9.28 7.11 9.74
CA ALA A 23 -8.85 6.09 8.77
C ALA A 23 -9.88 4.96 8.65
N GLN A 24 -10.48 4.48 9.75
CA GLN A 24 -11.49 3.43 9.71
C GLN A 24 -12.80 3.86 9.00
N ALA A 25 -13.20 5.12 9.15
CA ALA A 25 -14.39 5.65 8.47
C ALA A 25 -14.11 6.01 6.99
N VAL A 26 -12.88 6.45 6.69
CA VAL A 26 -12.42 6.82 5.34
C VAL A 26 -12.06 5.60 4.49
N LEU A 27 -11.64 4.49 5.10
CA LEU A 27 -11.43 3.18 4.44
C LEU A 27 -12.69 2.65 3.74
N GLN A 28 -13.89 3.11 4.12
CA GLN A 28 -15.14 2.75 3.46
C GLN A 28 -15.61 3.75 2.40
N SER A 29 -15.06 4.96 2.36
CA SER A 29 -15.56 6.04 1.49
C SER A 29 -14.54 6.63 0.51
N GLU A 30 -13.23 6.41 0.68
CA GLU A 30 -12.18 6.97 -0.20
C GLU A 30 -11.35 5.88 -0.91
N THR A 31 -12.01 4.91 -1.55
CA THR A 31 -11.46 3.87 -2.44
C THR A 31 -10.71 4.41 -3.69
N TYR A 32 -10.30 5.69 -3.71
CA TYR A 32 -9.75 6.36 -4.89
C TYR A 32 -8.37 7.00 -4.70
N LYS A 33 -7.70 6.82 -3.55
CA LYS A 33 -6.23 6.92 -3.53
C LYS A 33 -5.69 5.56 -3.93
N ASP A 34 -5.33 5.40 -5.21
CA ASP A 34 -4.80 4.17 -5.78
C ASP A 34 -3.80 3.50 -4.83
N ASN A 35 -4.04 2.24 -4.44
CA ASN A 35 -3.15 1.52 -3.51
C ASN A 35 -1.72 1.48 -4.05
N LYS A 36 -1.57 1.50 -5.38
CA LYS A 36 -0.28 1.59 -6.08
C LYS A 36 0.45 2.89 -5.79
N SER A 37 -0.25 4.03 -5.81
CA SER A 37 0.35 5.34 -5.52
C SER A 37 0.79 5.43 -4.07
N LEU A 38 -0.05 4.99 -3.14
CA LEU A 38 0.29 4.96 -1.72
C LEU A 38 1.49 4.03 -1.45
N LEU A 39 1.49 2.84 -2.05
CA LEU A 39 2.60 1.91 -1.94
C LEU A 39 3.89 2.48 -2.52
N GLN A 40 3.81 3.22 -3.63
CA GLN A 40 4.96 3.88 -4.24
C GLN A 40 5.57 4.93 -3.31
N GLU A 41 4.75 5.78 -2.68
CA GLU A 41 5.21 6.78 -1.72
C GLU A 41 5.90 6.13 -0.51
N ILE A 42 5.28 5.09 0.07
CA ILE A 42 5.84 4.37 1.23
C ILE A 42 7.13 3.66 0.84
N ALA A 43 7.15 2.99 -0.32
CA ALA A 43 8.31 2.26 -0.79
C ALA A 43 9.51 3.18 -1.04
N GLN A 44 9.28 4.33 -1.67
CA GLN A 44 10.30 5.35 -1.87
C GLN A 44 10.77 5.99 -0.56
N SER A 45 9.85 6.23 0.38
CA SER A 45 10.21 6.83 1.67
C SER A 45 11.03 5.87 2.55
N ARG A 46 10.54 4.64 2.74
CA ARG A 46 11.08 3.62 3.69
C ARG A 46 12.21 2.78 3.11
N TYR A 47 12.09 2.36 1.84
CA TYR A 47 13.02 1.42 1.21
C TYR A 47 13.89 2.06 0.12
N LYS A 48 13.67 3.36 -0.21
CA LYS A 48 14.38 4.07 -1.29
C LYS A 48 14.31 3.34 -2.64
N ALA A 49 13.23 2.59 -2.86
CA ALA A 49 13.02 1.76 -4.03
C ALA A 49 11.59 1.94 -4.58
N THR A 50 11.42 1.67 -5.87
CA THR A 50 10.11 1.69 -6.53
C THR A 50 9.50 0.28 -6.49
N PRO A 51 8.21 0.13 -6.13
CA PRO A 51 7.54 -1.16 -6.17
C PRO A 51 7.38 -1.62 -7.62
N LEU A 52 7.79 -2.85 -7.89
CA LEU A 52 7.62 -3.54 -9.15
C LEU A 52 6.53 -4.61 -9.00
N TYR A 53 5.86 -4.91 -10.13
CA TYR A 53 4.80 -5.90 -10.16
C TYR A 53 5.16 -7.00 -11.15
N THR A 54 5.40 -8.20 -10.64
CA THR A 54 5.81 -9.35 -11.43
C THR A 54 4.64 -10.32 -11.59
N LEU A 55 4.38 -10.79 -12.81
CA LEU A 55 3.36 -11.82 -13.05
C LEU A 55 3.89 -13.17 -12.60
N ILE A 56 3.23 -13.77 -11.61
CA ILE A 56 3.60 -15.08 -11.06
C ILE A 56 2.84 -16.21 -11.74
N SER A 57 1.57 -15.98 -12.06
CA SER A 57 0.73 -16.99 -12.72
C SER A 57 -0.40 -16.33 -13.49
N GLU A 58 -0.77 -16.96 -14.61
CA GLU A 58 -1.99 -16.69 -15.36
C GLU A 58 -2.66 -18.03 -15.67
N SER A 59 -3.92 -18.18 -15.30
CA SER A 59 -4.64 -19.44 -15.44
C SER A 59 -6.12 -19.22 -15.76
N GLY A 60 -6.80 -20.24 -16.28
CA GLY A 60 -8.23 -20.18 -16.60
C GLY A 60 -8.54 -19.97 -18.08
N PRO A 61 -9.80 -20.23 -18.49
CA PRO A 61 -10.25 -20.05 -19.88
C PRO A 61 -10.30 -18.57 -20.24
N ASP A 62 -10.34 -18.23 -21.54
CA ASP A 62 -10.24 -16.83 -22.01
C ASP A 62 -11.29 -15.87 -21.41
N HIS A 63 -12.47 -16.39 -21.08
CA HIS A 63 -13.56 -15.63 -20.47
C HIS A 63 -13.51 -15.59 -18.93
N ASP A 64 -12.59 -16.32 -18.30
CA ASP A 64 -12.44 -16.39 -16.84
C ASP A 64 -10.97 -16.48 -16.41
N LYS A 65 -10.10 -15.71 -17.08
CA LYS A 65 -8.68 -15.64 -16.72
C LYS A 65 -8.51 -15.11 -15.30
N GLN A 66 -7.62 -15.75 -14.56
CA GLN A 66 -7.13 -15.40 -13.24
C GLN A 66 -5.64 -15.04 -13.37
N PHE A 67 -5.28 -13.86 -12.86
CA PHE A 67 -3.91 -13.35 -12.86
C PHE A 67 -3.44 -13.24 -11.42
N VAL A 68 -2.22 -13.70 -11.16
CA VAL A 68 -1.54 -13.56 -9.87
C VAL A 68 -0.32 -12.68 -10.07
N MET A 69 -0.32 -11.52 -9.42
CA MET A 69 0.77 -10.55 -9.45
C MET A 69 1.45 -10.50 -8.09
N GLN A 70 2.77 -10.29 -8.05
CA GLN A 70 3.55 -10.11 -6.84
C GLN A 70 4.17 -8.73 -6.81
N VAL A 71 4.16 -8.10 -5.64
CA VAL A 71 4.92 -6.87 -5.41
C VAL A 71 6.36 -7.21 -5.04
N GLU A 72 7.30 -6.51 -5.65
CA GLU A 72 8.72 -6.55 -5.32
C GLU A 72 9.21 -5.13 -5.01
N ILE A 73 9.89 -4.94 -3.87
CA ILE A 73 10.46 -3.64 -3.51
C ILE A 73 11.95 -3.85 -3.22
N GLY A 74 12.80 -3.31 -4.10
CA GLY A 74 14.22 -3.64 -4.11
C GLY A 74 14.41 -5.13 -4.43
N ASP A 75 15.23 -5.82 -3.64
CA ASP A 75 15.52 -7.26 -3.81
C ASP A 75 14.57 -8.17 -3.01
N THR A 76 13.49 -7.61 -2.45
CA THR A 76 12.57 -8.35 -1.57
C THR A 76 11.19 -8.49 -2.21
N SER A 77 10.68 -9.71 -2.24
CA SER A 77 9.31 -10.02 -2.61
C SER A 77 8.36 -9.81 -1.43
N TYR A 78 7.25 -9.14 -1.69
CA TYR A 78 6.18 -8.85 -0.73
C TYR A 78 4.93 -9.67 -1.07
N ALA A 79 3.74 -9.11 -0.83
CA ALA A 79 2.51 -9.83 -1.01
C ALA A 79 2.19 -10.06 -2.49
N LYS A 80 1.41 -11.11 -2.70
CA LYS A 80 0.76 -11.41 -3.98
C LYS A 80 -0.66 -10.87 -3.96
N GLY A 81 -1.22 -10.66 -5.13
CA GLY A 81 -2.63 -10.34 -5.32
C GLY A 81 -3.18 -10.96 -6.57
N GLU A 82 -4.49 -11.16 -6.55
CA GLU A 82 -5.21 -11.90 -7.57
C GLU A 82 -6.27 -11.04 -8.23
N GLY A 83 -6.59 -11.33 -9.49
CA GLY A 83 -7.60 -10.56 -10.20
C GLY A 83 -7.96 -11.14 -11.56
N LYS A 84 -9.11 -10.71 -12.08
CA LYS A 84 -9.58 -11.07 -13.42
C LYS A 84 -8.83 -10.36 -14.56
N SER A 85 -7.97 -9.42 -14.20
CA SER A 85 -7.06 -8.72 -15.11
C SER A 85 -5.74 -8.45 -14.41
N LYS A 86 -4.67 -8.23 -15.18
CA LYS A 86 -3.36 -7.84 -14.62
C LYS A 86 -3.48 -6.58 -13.75
N GLN A 87 -4.30 -5.61 -14.16
CA GLN A 87 -4.49 -4.37 -13.41
C GLN A 87 -5.14 -4.60 -12.04
N THR A 88 -6.19 -5.43 -11.99
CA THR A 88 -6.89 -5.77 -10.73
C THR A 88 -6.01 -6.60 -9.80
N ALA A 89 -5.27 -7.57 -10.36
CA ALA A 89 -4.31 -8.36 -9.59
C ALA A 89 -3.16 -7.51 -9.01
N GLN A 90 -2.68 -6.52 -9.76
CA GLN A 90 -1.69 -5.56 -9.24
C GLN A 90 -2.26 -4.68 -8.12
N GLU A 91 -3.52 -4.22 -8.25
CA GLU A 91 -4.18 -3.40 -7.23
C GLU A 91 -4.35 -4.19 -5.93
N ASP A 92 -4.78 -5.44 -6.05
CA ASP A 92 -4.91 -6.37 -4.93
C ASP A 92 -3.53 -6.65 -4.28
N ALA A 93 -2.49 -6.86 -5.10
CA ALA A 93 -1.13 -7.11 -4.59
C ALA A 93 -0.57 -5.89 -3.84
N ALA A 94 -0.87 -4.68 -4.33
CA ALA A 94 -0.49 -3.43 -3.69
C ALA A 94 -1.18 -3.29 -2.33
N LYS A 95 -2.50 -3.52 -2.28
CA LYS A 95 -3.29 -3.50 -1.06
C LYS A 95 -2.76 -4.51 -0.03
N ASN A 96 -2.56 -5.76 -0.43
CA ASN A 96 -2.04 -6.81 0.46
C ASN A 96 -0.65 -6.46 1.00
N THR A 97 0.20 -5.82 0.18
CA THR A 97 1.52 -5.35 0.61
C THR A 97 1.41 -4.19 1.59
N LEU A 98 0.54 -3.22 1.33
CA LEU A 98 0.27 -2.11 2.26
C LEU A 98 -0.20 -2.63 3.62
N GLU A 99 -1.12 -3.59 3.63
CA GLU A 99 -1.57 -4.24 4.87
C GLU A 99 -0.40 -4.93 5.58
N MET A 100 0.46 -5.65 4.87
CA MET A 100 1.63 -6.32 5.45
C MET A 100 2.63 -5.33 6.10
N ILE A 101 2.98 -4.24 5.43
CA ILE A 101 4.01 -3.29 5.90
C ILE A 101 3.50 -2.28 6.94
N THR A 102 2.17 -2.10 7.05
CA THR A 102 1.53 -1.17 8.01
C THR A 102 1.16 -1.86 9.32
N LYS A 103 0.99 -3.19 9.32
CA LYS A 103 0.60 -3.97 10.50
C LYS A 103 1.77 -4.38 11.40
N THR A 104 2.99 -3.91 11.12
CA THR A 104 4.23 -4.19 11.87
C THR A 104 4.81 -2.89 12.40
#